data_AF-A0A4P9VMJ0-F1
#
_entry.id   AF-A0A4P9VMJ0-F1
#
_cell.length_a   1.000
_cell.length_b   1.000
_cell.length_c   1.000
_cell.angle_alpha   90.00
_cell.angle_beta   90.00
_cell.angle_gamma   90.00
#
_symmetry.space_group_name_H-M   'P 1'
#
loop_
_entity.id
_entity.type
_entity.pdbx_description
1 polymer ?
#
loop_
_entity_poly.entity_id
_entity_poly.type
_entity_poly.pdbx_seq_one_letter_code
_entity_poly.pdbx_strand_id
1 'polypeptide(L)'
;MITDYPILRYLSTKTGKYVSSDGRYEIELRKNHYDYVLISNTKERGSTFYGVVGVSDENLELHASVGLPNIIVFSWPHALEKVDGDLTIHFTENNLAARLEISLSFSEGSLKLSFIVNGKVCRAYILSKV
;
A
#
# COMPACT_ATOMS: atom_id res chain seq x y z
N MET A 1 -17.64 19.98 8.72
CA MET A 1 -17.30 19.73 7.30
C MET A 1 -16.37 18.54 7.30
N ILE A 2 -16.73 17.43 6.66
CA ILE A 2 -15.79 16.31 6.47
C ILE A 2 -14.94 16.68 5.27
N THR A 3 -13.63 16.79 5.43
CA THR A 3 -12.70 17.02 4.32
C THR A 3 -12.80 15.84 3.35
N ASP A 4 -13.01 16.14 2.08
CA ASP A 4 -13.09 15.13 1.04
C ASP A 4 -11.69 14.75 0.56
N TYR A 5 -11.35 13.47 0.63
CA TYR A 5 -10.06 12.94 0.19
C TYR A 5 -10.27 12.05 -1.04
N PRO A 6 -10.00 12.54 -2.27
CA PRO A 6 -10.22 11.78 -3.49
C PRO A 6 -9.48 10.44 -3.51
N ILE A 7 -8.28 10.39 -2.91
CA ILE A 7 -7.51 9.15 -2.81
C ILE A 7 -8.22 8.06 -2.00
N LEU A 8 -8.98 8.41 -0.95
CA LEU A 8 -9.74 7.42 -0.18
C LEU A 8 -10.92 6.88 -0.98
N ARG A 9 -11.53 7.70 -1.85
CA ARG A 9 -12.54 7.22 -2.81
C ARG A 9 -11.90 6.30 -3.84
N TYR A 10 -10.73 6.65 -4.36
CA TYR A 10 -9.98 5.81 -5.27
C TYR A 10 -9.69 4.42 -4.66
N LEU A 11 -9.11 4.38 -3.46
CA LEU A 11 -8.82 3.14 -2.74
C LEU A 11 -10.08 2.30 -2.49
N SER A 12 -11.25 2.94 -2.28
CA SER A 12 -12.52 2.22 -2.12
C SER A 12 -12.89 1.37 -3.34
N THR A 13 -12.50 1.81 -4.55
CA THR A 13 -12.73 1.04 -5.78
C THR A 13 -11.72 -0.10 -5.96
N LYS A 14 -10.58 0.01 -5.29
CA LYS A 14 -9.48 -0.96 -5.35
C LYS A 14 -9.54 -1.99 -4.21
N THR A 15 -10.52 -1.91 -3.30
CA THR A 15 -10.68 -2.93 -2.25
C THR A 15 -10.90 -4.32 -2.84
N GLY A 16 -10.38 -5.34 -2.18
CA GLY A 16 -10.51 -6.73 -2.59
C GLY A 16 -9.23 -7.51 -2.31
N LYS A 17 -9.28 -8.77 -2.72
CA LYS A 17 -8.18 -9.72 -2.58
C LYS A 17 -7.42 -9.80 -3.90
N TYR A 18 -6.10 -9.79 -3.81
CA TYR A 18 -5.19 -9.87 -4.93
C TYR A 18 -4.23 -11.04 -4.70
N VAL A 19 -4.06 -11.89 -5.71
CA VAL A 19 -3.28 -13.13 -5.59
C VAL A 19 -2.28 -13.23 -6.73
N SER A 20 -1.09 -13.75 -6.43
CA SER A 20 -0.05 -14.03 -7.43
C SER A 20 -0.47 -15.19 -8.33
N SER A 21 0.07 -15.25 -9.55
CA SER A 21 -0.26 -16.31 -10.51
C SER A 21 0.05 -17.72 -10.01
N ASP A 22 1.03 -17.87 -9.11
CA ASP A 22 1.40 -19.14 -8.47
C ASP A 22 0.64 -19.43 -7.16
N GLY A 23 -0.23 -18.52 -6.72
CA GLY A 23 -1.03 -18.63 -5.50
C GLY A 23 -0.22 -18.63 -4.19
N ARG A 24 1.06 -18.23 -4.22
CA ARG A 24 1.93 -18.22 -3.04
C ARG A 24 1.87 -16.94 -2.23
N TYR A 25 1.53 -15.83 -2.89
CA TYR A 25 1.44 -14.51 -2.27
C TYR A 25 0.05 -13.92 -2.50
N GLU A 26 -0.51 -13.40 -1.43
CA GLU A 26 -1.81 -12.77 -1.42
C GLU A 26 -1.71 -11.45 -0.66
N ILE A 27 -2.45 -10.44 -1.13
CA ILE A 27 -2.71 -9.23 -0.37
C ILE A 27 -4.20 -8.88 -0.43
N GLU A 28 -4.76 -8.55 0.73
CA GLU A 28 -6.12 -8.04 0.86
C GLU A 28 -6.05 -6.54 1.20
N LEU A 29 -6.70 -5.72 0.36
CA LEU A 29 -6.99 -4.33 0.68
C LEU A 29 -8.45 -4.26 1.15
N ARG A 30 -8.64 -4.06 2.46
CA ARG A 30 -9.95 -4.05 3.09
C ARG A 30 -10.29 -2.67 3.63
N LYS A 31 -11.48 -2.16 3.32
CA LYS A 31 -11.99 -0.93 3.93
C LYS A 31 -12.35 -1.17 5.40
N ASN A 32 -11.95 -0.26 6.28
CA ASN A 32 -12.24 -0.27 7.71
C ASN A 32 -12.69 1.12 8.18
N HIS A 33 -13.99 1.38 8.12
CA HIS A 33 -14.57 2.71 8.32
C HIS A 33 -13.96 3.77 7.38
N TYR A 34 -13.14 4.68 7.92
CA TYR A 34 -12.47 5.75 7.18
C TYR A 34 -11.06 5.35 6.71
N ASP A 35 -10.51 4.27 7.25
CA ASP A 35 -9.19 3.76 6.95
C ASP A 35 -9.25 2.52 6.04
N TYR A 36 -8.08 2.08 5.60
CA TYR A 36 -7.90 0.84 4.87
C TYR A 36 -6.86 -0.03 5.57
N VAL A 37 -7.06 -1.33 5.51
CA VAL A 37 -6.11 -2.31 6.04
C VAL A 37 -5.53 -3.08 4.86
N LEU A 38 -4.20 -3.13 4.80
CA LEU A 38 -3.45 -3.98 3.89
C LEU A 38 -2.92 -5.18 4.67
N ILE A 39 -3.30 -6.38 4.24
CA ILE A 39 -2.90 -7.63 4.90
C ILE A 39 -2.32 -8.53 3.83
N SER A 40 -1.04 -8.86 3.92
CA SER A 40 -0.49 -9.93 3.09
C SER A 40 -0.65 -11.27 3.78
N ASN A 41 -0.97 -12.30 3.01
CA ASN A 41 -0.87 -13.69 3.43
C ASN A 41 0.15 -14.38 2.52
N THR A 42 1.12 -15.04 3.13
CA THR A 42 2.21 -15.70 2.42
C THR A 42 2.57 -16.98 3.13
N LYS A 43 2.90 -18.00 2.34
CA LYS A 43 3.42 -19.27 2.87
C LYS A 43 4.89 -19.16 3.30
N GLU A 44 5.57 -18.07 2.95
CA GLU A 44 6.98 -17.81 3.29
C GLU A 44 7.10 -17.01 4.60
N ARG A 45 7.73 -17.59 5.62
CA ARG A 45 8.02 -16.90 6.88
C ARG A 45 8.85 -15.64 6.63
N GLY A 46 8.46 -14.52 7.26
CA GLY A 46 9.18 -13.24 7.18
C GLY A 46 8.80 -12.34 6.00
N SER A 47 7.91 -12.80 5.11
CA SER A 47 7.38 -12.01 4.00
C SER A 47 6.00 -11.39 4.31
N THR A 48 5.53 -11.52 5.56
CA THR A 48 4.25 -11.00 6.01
C THR A 48 4.33 -9.50 6.23
N PHE A 49 3.49 -8.80 5.49
CA PHE A 49 3.24 -7.37 5.49
C PHE A 49 1.85 -7.12 6.07
N TYR A 50 1.76 -6.22 7.03
CA TYR A 50 0.50 -5.70 7.56
C TYR A 50 0.62 -4.19 7.67
N GLY A 51 -0.40 -3.45 7.27
CA GLY A 51 -0.43 -2.02 7.50
C GLY A 51 -1.81 -1.41 7.44
N VAL A 52 -1.93 -0.23 8.04
CA VAL A 52 -3.11 0.62 7.99
C VAL A 52 -2.81 1.82 7.12
N VAL A 53 -3.66 2.08 6.14
CA VAL A 53 -3.61 3.25 5.27
C VAL A 53 -4.70 4.22 5.69
N GLY A 54 -4.31 5.44 5.99
CA GLY A 54 -5.20 6.53 6.40
C GLY A 54 -4.71 7.86 5.86
N VAL A 55 -5.43 8.94 6.15
CA VAL A 55 -5.01 10.29 5.78
C VAL A 55 -4.71 11.10 7.02
N SER A 56 -3.60 11.83 6.97
CA SER A 56 -3.14 12.78 7.97
C SER A 56 -2.80 14.09 7.26
N ASP A 57 -3.62 15.11 7.48
CA ASP A 57 -3.51 16.41 6.81
C ASP A 57 -3.58 16.29 5.28
N GLU A 58 -2.50 16.62 4.56
CA GLU A 58 -2.38 16.52 3.10
C GLU A 58 -1.73 15.20 2.63
N ASN A 59 -1.36 14.32 3.57
CA ASN A 59 -0.61 13.09 3.29
C ASN A 59 -1.50 11.85 3.39
N LEU A 60 -1.32 10.93 2.46
CA LEU A 60 -1.75 9.55 2.64
C LEU A 60 -0.64 8.83 3.41
N GLU A 61 -0.96 8.26 4.55
CA GLU A 61 -0.01 7.55 5.40
C GLU A 61 -0.25 6.05 5.38
N LEU A 62 0.84 5.28 5.41
CA LEU A 62 0.84 3.84 5.62
C LEU A 62 1.63 3.53 6.89
N HIS A 63 0.94 3.00 7.89
CA HIS A 63 1.50 2.53 9.15
C HIS A 63 1.68 1.03 9.06
N ALA A 64 2.89 0.57 8.74
CA ALA A 64 3.15 -0.82 8.40
C ALA A 64 4.15 -1.52 9.34
N SER A 65 3.87 -2.79 9.62
CA SER A 65 4.82 -3.74 10.17
C SER A 65 5.26 -4.71 9.06
N VAL A 66 6.58 -4.82 8.86
CA VAL A 66 7.18 -5.57 7.76
C VAL A 66 8.20 -6.56 8.33
N GLY A 67 7.71 -7.62 8.99
CA GLY A 67 8.58 -8.63 9.63
C GLY A 67 9.50 -8.07 10.74
N LEU A 68 9.26 -6.85 11.20
CA LEU A 68 10.02 -6.14 12.23
C LEU A 68 9.11 -5.83 13.44
N PRO A 69 9.67 -5.72 14.66
CA PRO A 69 8.91 -5.41 15.85
C PRO A 69 8.37 -3.97 15.89
N ASN A 70 8.84 -3.10 14.99
CA ASN A 70 8.49 -1.69 14.94
C ASN A 70 7.49 -1.40 13.82
N ILE A 71 6.56 -0.48 14.07
CA ILE A 71 5.73 0.14 13.04
C ILE A 71 6.56 1.21 12.34
N ILE A 72 6.59 1.16 11.02
CA ILE A 72 7.22 2.16 10.17
C ILE A 72 6.10 2.97 9.52
N VAL A 73 6.22 4.30 9.58
CA VAL A 73 5.27 5.22 8.95
C VAL A 73 5.84 5.68 7.63
N PHE A 74 5.07 5.46 6.57
CA PHE A 74 5.38 5.96 5.25
C PHE A 74 4.33 6.99 4.84
N SER A 75 4.72 7.99 4.05
CA SER A 75 3.83 9.06 3.59
C SER A 75 3.85 9.21 2.08
N TRP A 76 2.74 9.67 1.52
CA TRP A 76 2.62 10.11 0.14
C TRP A 76 1.86 11.45 0.10
N PRO A 77 2.52 12.57 -0.29
CA PRO A 77 2.02 13.94 -0.07
C PRO A 77 1.03 14.41 -1.13
N HIS A 78 0.04 13.57 -1.45
CA HIS A 78 -0.91 13.80 -2.55
C HIS A 78 -2.34 13.37 -2.18
N ALA A 79 -2.73 13.42 -0.89
CA ALA A 79 -4.03 12.92 -0.45
C ALA A 79 -5.23 13.72 -0.99
N LEU A 80 -5.01 15.00 -1.30
CA LEU A 80 -6.03 15.93 -1.79
C LEU A 80 -6.09 16.01 -3.31
N GLU A 81 -5.13 15.42 -4.02
CA GLU A 81 -5.08 15.47 -5.48
C GLU A 81 -6.20 14.64 -6.12
N LYS A 82 -6.71 15.09 -7.26
CA LYS A 82 -7.68 14.32 -8.03
C LYS A 82 -7.00 13.09 -8.62
N VAL A 83 -7.68 11.96 -8.53
CA VAL A 83 -7.18 10.68 -9.01
C VAL A 83 -8.13 10.13 -10.07
N ASP A 84 -7.61 9.92 -11.27
CA ASP A 84 -8.33 9.32 -12.39
C ASP A 84 -7.51 8.14 -12.97
N GLY A 85 -8.16 7.01 -13.22
CA GLY A 85 -7.55 5.87 -13.92
C GLY A 85 -6.55 5.04 -13.09
N ASP A 86 -5.49 4.58 -13.76
CA ASP A 86 -4.43 3.81 -13.13
C ASP A 86 -3.52 4.73 -12.31
N LEU A 87 -3.21 4.33 -11.08
CA LEU A 87 -2.42 5.14 -10.15
C LEU A 87 -1.33 4.29 -9.54
N THR A 88 -0.14 4.89 -9.39
CA THR A 88 0.88 4.38 -8.49
C THR A 88 1.01 5.27 -7.27
N ILE A 89 0.75 4.70 -6.10
CA ILE A 89 0.97 5.34 -4.82
C ILE A 89 2.39 4.99 -4.36
N HIS A 90 3.21 6.00 -4.11
CA HIS A 90 4.60 5.85 -3.69
C HIS A 90 4.74 6.30 -2.23
N PHE A 91 4.66 5.35 -1.31
CA PHE A 91 4.85 5.60 0.11
C PHE A 91 6.35 5.66 0.43
N THR A 92 6.82 6.76 1.00
CA THR A 92 8.22 6.96 1.38
C THR A 92 8.35 7.13 2.89
N GLU A 93 9.32 6.45 3.48
CA GLU A 93 9.73 6.63 4.87
C GLU A 93 10.72 7.82 4.95
N ASN A 94 10.46 8.77 5.84
CA ASN A 94 11.20 10.04 5.89
C ASN A 94 12.19 10.15 7.07
N ASN A 95 12.20 9.21 8.01
CA ASN A 95 12.91 9.33 9.29
C ASN A 95 14.11 8.38 9.46
N LEU A 96 14.39 7.49 8.51
CA LEU A 96 15.52 6.56 8.56
C LEU A 96 16.64 6.97 7.58
N ALA A 97 17.88 6.62 7.93
CA ALA A 97 19.04 6.85 7.08
C ALA A 97 18.97 6.06 5.74
N ALA A 98 18.22 4.96 5.71
CA ALA A 98 17.91 4.22 4.50
C ALA A 98 16.55 4.68 3.96
N ARG A 99 16.49 5.06 2.68
CA ARG A 99 15.23 5.43 2.02
C ARG A 99 14.42 4.16 1.77
N LEU A 100 13.50 3.86 2.67
CA LEU A 100 12.56 2.76 2.53
C LEU A 100 11.32 3.27 1.81
N GLU A 101 10.88 2.56 0.78
CA GLU A 101 9.68 2.92 0.04
C GLU A 101 8.83 1.68 -0.26
N ILE A 102 7.51 1.88 -0.27
CA ILE A 102 6.52 0.89 -0.67
C ILE A 102 5.69 1.50 -1.79
N SER A 103 5.61 0.79 -2.91
CA SER A 103 4.82 1.24 -4.05
C SER A 103 3.65 0.30 -4.31
N LEU A 104 2.46 0.88 -4.47
CA LEU A 104 1.24 0.20 -4.89
C LEU A 104 0.82 0.76 -6.25
N SER A 105 1.06 0.01 -7.33
CA SER A 105 0.57 0.36 -8.66
C SER A 105 -0.71 -0.42 -8.95
N PHE A 106 -1.84 0.29 -9.03
CA PHE A 106 -3.13 -0.28 -9.37
C PHE A 106 -3.43 -0.05 -10.85
N SER A 107 -3.79 -1.12 -11.54
CA SER A 107 -4.38 -1.08 -12.88
C SER A 107 -5.66 -1.89 -12.93
N GLU A 108 -6.32 -1.96 -14.09
CA GLU A 108 -7.54 -2.76 -14.26
C GLU A 108 -7.31 -4.22 -13.83
N GLY A 109 -7.96 -4.62 -12.74
CA GLY A 109 -7.88 -5.98 -12.23
C GLY A 109 -6.52 -6.41 -11.65
N SER A 110 -5.51 -5.55 -11.58
CA SER A 110 -4.19 -5.94 -11.05
C SER A 110 -3.57 -4.92 -10.09
N LEU A 111 -2.69 -5.44 -9.24
CA LEU A 111 -1.89 -4.70 -8.28
C LEU A 111 -0.43 -5.15 -8.39
N LYS A 112 0.47 -4.20 -8.58
CA LYS A 112 1.90 -4.42 -8.37
C LYS A 112 2.30 -3.81 -7.02
N LEU A 113 2.74 -4.67 -6.11
CA LEU A 113 3.35 -4.27 -4.83
C LEU A 113 4.88 -4.32 -4.98
N SER A 114 5.58 -3.24 -4.68
CA SER A 114 7.05 -3.19 -4.71
C SER A 114 7.62 -2.66 -3.41
N PHE A 115 8.68 -3.30 -2.92
CA PHE A 115 9.50 -2.84 -1.80
C PHE A 115 10.83 -2.32 -2.36
N ILE A 116 11.16 -1.09 -2.03
CA ILE A 116 12.30 -0.36 -2.58
C ILE A 116 13.17 0.11 -1.42
N VAL A 117 14.48 -0.08 -1.55
CA VAL A 117 15.47 0.39 -0.59
C VAL A 117 16.54 1.17 -1.33
N ASN A 118 16.75 2.42 -0.94
CA ASN A 118 17.72 3.32 -1.57
C ASN A 118 17.52 3.41 -3.10
N GLY A 119 16.26 3.53 -3.54
CA GLY A 119 15.88 3.62 -4.96
C GLY A 119 16.00 2.32 -5.77
N LYS A 120 16.39 1.20 -5.15
CA LYS A 120 16.46 -0.11 -5.82
C LYS A 120 15.29 -0.99 -5.40
N VAL A 121 14.61 -1.59 -6.38
CA VAL A 121 13.56 -2.58 -6.12
C VAL A 121 14.20 -3.84 -5.55
N CYS A 122 13.98 -4.09 -4.26
CA CYS A 122 14.47 -5.31 -3.59
C CYS A 122 13.54 -6.49 -3.82
N ARG A 123 12.24 -6.21 -3.98
CA ARG A 123 11.20 -7.22 -4.12
C ARG A 123 9.96 -6.62 -4.78
N ALA A 124 9.32 -7.38 -5.66
CA ALA A 124 8.07 -6.98 -6.28
C ALA A 124 7.16 -8.18 -6.50
N TYR A 125 5.86 -7.93 -6.39
CA TYR A 125 4.80 -8.91 -6.59
C TYR A 125 3.80 -8.35 -7.60
N ILE A 126 3.48 -9.13 -8.63
CA ILE A 126 2.42 -8.82 -9.59
C ILE A 126 1.24 -9.71 -9.25
N LEU A 127 0.12 -9.08 -8.92
CA LEU A 127 -1.04 -9.74 -8.33
C LEU A 127 -2.29 -9.40 -9.14
N SER A 128 -3.18 -10.38 -9.30
CA SER A 128 -4.47 -10.21 -9.97
C SER A 128 -5.59 -10.22 -8.95
N LYS A 129 -6.59 -9.37 -9.13
CA LYS A 129 -7.79 -9.30 -8.29
C LYS A 129 -8.62 -10.56 -8.48
N VAL A 130 -9.15 -11.09 -7.38
CA VAL A 130 -9.97 -12.32 -7.33
C VAL A 130 -11.38 -12.00 -6.87
#